data_AF-K1T8F4-F1
#
_entry.id   AF-K1T8F4-F1
#
_cell.length_a   1.000
_cell.length_b   1.000
_cell.length_c   1.000
_cell.angle_alpha   90.00
_cell.angle_beta   90.00
_cell.angle_gamma   90.00
#
_symmetry.space_group_name_H-M   'P 1'
#
loop_
_entity.id
_entity.type
_entity.pdbx_description
1 polymer ?
#
loop_
_entity_poly.entity_id
_entity_poly.type
_entity_poly.pdbx_seq_one_letter_code
_entity_poly.pdbx_strand_id
1 'polypeptide(L)'
;TAIYAIIPDCVEYGEWKTGIRNDGFQYAFISLGNKIGMALGTSLLAIALGSAGYVSNAVQNPEVLNIMHHAFSTIPGVLWIVTAGCLCFYKLNKKQYKQIMTDLENKKK
;
A
#
# COMPACT_ATOMS: atom_id res chain seq x y z
N THR A 1 -0.69 5.51 11.21
CA THR A 1 -1.03 6.94 11.06
C THR A 1 -0.12 7.70 10.09
N ALA A 2 1.17 7.33 9.92
CA ALA A 2 2.07 8.02 8.96
C ALA A 2 1.83 7.72 7.46
N ILE A 3 1.30 6.54 7.10
CA ILE A 3 1.03 6.18 5.69
C ILE A 3 -0.02 7.10 5.06
N TYR A 4 -1.03 7.50 5.84
CA TYR A 4 -2.06 8.43 5.40
C TYR A 4 -1.58 9.88 5.34
N ALA A 5 -0.43 10.21 5.94
CA ALA A 5 0.18 11.54 5.86
C ALA A 5 0.94 11.76 4.55
N ILE A 6 1.42 10.69 3.89
CA ILE A 6 2.06 10.78 2.57
C ILE A 6 1.05 11.14 1.47
N ILE A 7 -0.23 10.81 1.68
CA ILE A 7 -1.30 11.05 0.72
C ILE A 7 -1.52 12.55 0.48
N PRO A 8 -1.76 13.38 1.50
CA PRO A 8 -1.87 14.83 1.31
C PRO A 8 -0.57 15.44 0.79
N ASP A 9 0.61 14.95 1.16
CA ASP A 9 1.88 15.45 0.61
C ASP A 9 1.96 15.27 -0.92
N CYS A 10 1.46 14.15 -1.44
CA CYS A 10 1.37 13.89 -2.88
C CYS A 10 0.29 14.73 -3.57
N VAL A 11 -0.80 15.04 -2.86
CA VAL A 11 -1.88 15.90 -3.36
C VAL A 11 -1.37 17.34 -3.49
N GLU A 12 -0.66 17.84 -2.48
CA GLU A 12 -0.02 19.17 -2.46
C GLU A 12 1.03 19.30 -3.57
N TYR A 13 1.86 18.27 -3.78
CA TYR A 13 2.81 18.23 -4.91
C TYR A 13 2.09 18.28 -6.27
N GLY A 14 0.97 17.54 -6.39
CA GLY A 14 0.13 17.55 -7.59
C GLY A 14 -0.44 18.93 -7.86
N GLU A 15 -1.06 19.54 -6.85
CA GLU A 15 -1.62 20.90 -6.90
C GLU A 15 -0.56 21.94 -7.28
N TRP A 16 0.67 21.83 -6.76
CA TRP A 16 1.77 22.71 -7.13
C TRP A 16 2.13 22.64 -8.62
N LYS A 17 2.11 21.44 -9.21
CA LYS A 17 2.50 21.23 -10.61
C LYS A 17 1.37 21.47 -11.61
N THR A 18 0.12 21.16 -11.25
CA THR A 18 -1.04 21.26 -12.15
C THR A 18 -1.96 22.44 -11.85
N GLY A 19 -1.85 23.07 -10.68
CA GLY A 19 -2.70 24.17 -10.23
C GLY A 19 -4.15 23.75 -9.88
N ILE A 20 -4.47 22.45 -9.94
CA ILE A 20 -5.81 21.92 -9.68
C ILE A 20 -5.74 20.97 -8.49
N ARG A 21 -6.55 21.26 -7.46
CA ARG A 21 -6.62 20.47 -6.24
C ARG A 21 -7.63 19.34 -6.38
N ASN A 22 -7.15 18.12 -6.56
CA ASN A 22 -7.97 16.92 -6.83
C ASN A 22 -7.90 15.87 -5.72
N ASP A 23 -8.11 16.30 -4.47
CA ASP A 23 -8.03 15.44 -3.26
C ASP A 23 -8.86 14.15 -3.41
N GLY A 24 -10.12 14.29 -3.85
CA GLY A 24 -11.07 13.19 -3.91
C GLY A 24 -10.65 12.07 -4.88
N PHE A 25 -10.00 12.41 -5.98
CA PHE A 25 -9.55 11.42 -6.97
C PHE A 25 -8.38 10.59 -6.43
N GLN A 26 -7.40 11.23 -5.79
CA GLN A 26 -6.26 10.52 -5.22
C GLN A 26 -6.66 9.60 -4.06
N TYR A 27 -7.53 10.06 -3.16
CA TYR A 27 -8.05 9.19 -2.09
C TYR A 27 -8.89 8.03 -2.64
N ALA A 28 -9.71 8.28 -3.67
CA ALA A 28 -10.49 7.22 -4.31
C ALA A 28 -9.60 6.13 -4.93
N PHE A 29 -8.53 6.51 -5.64
CA PHE A 29 -7.57 5.57 -6.22
C PHE A 29 -6.88 4.70 -5.16
N ILE A 30 -6.48 5.29 -4.03
CA ILE A 30 -5.86 4.53 -2.94
C ILE A 30 -6.84 3.55 -2.33
N SER A 31 -8.09 3.98 -2.13
CA SER A 31 -9.14 3.10 -1.58
C SER A 31 -9.46 1.93 -2.52
N LEU A 32 -9.46 2.17 -3.84
CA LEU A 32 -9.67 1.15 -4.85
C LEU A 32 -8.48 0.17 -4.89
N GLY A 33 -7.25 0.69 -4.87
CA GLY A 33 -6.04 -0.11 -4.80
C GLY A 33 -6.02 -1.04 -3.59
N ASN A 34 -6.43 -0.54 -2.42
CA ASN A 34 -6.57 -1.36 -1.21
C ASN A 34 -7.61 -2.47 -1.38
N LYS A 35 -8.78 -2.17 -1.96
CA LYS A 35 -9.82 -3.18 -2.21
C LYS A 35 -9.35 -4.27 -3.17
N ILE A 36 -8.69 -3.89 -4.26
CA ILE A 36 -8.16 -4.83 -5.24
C ILE A 36 -7.05 -5.67 -4.62
N GLY A 37 -6.13 -5.06 -3.88
CA GLY A 37 -5.04 -5.76 -3.19
C GLY A 37 -5.56 -6.76 -2.16
N MET A 38 -6.55 -6.37 -1.35
CA MET A 38 -7.21 -7.29 -0.41
C MET A 38 -7.90 -8.44 -1.14
N ALA A 39 -8.64 -8.18 -2.21
CA ALA A 39 -9.35 -9.21 -2.97
C ALA A 39 -8.40 -10.21 -3.63
N LEU A 40 -7.33 -9.72 -4.26
CA LEU A 40 -6.32 -10.59 -4.88
C LEU A 40 -5.53 -11.39 -3.84
N GLY A 41 -5.14 -10.75 -2.73
CA GLY A 41 -4.40 -11.41 -1.66
C GLY A 41 -5.21 -12.52 -0.98
N THR A 42 -6.47 -12.25 -0.63
CA THR A 42 -7.34 -13.26 -0.01
C THR A 42 -7.70 -14.37 -0.99
N SER A 43 -7.93 -14.05 -2.26
CA SER A 43 -8.24 -15.05 -3.30
C SER A 43 -7.07 -16.00 -3.55
N LEU A 44 -5.84 -15.47 -3.70
CA LEU A 44 -4.66 -16.30 -3.93
C LEU A 44 -4.41 -17.24 -2.74
N LEU A 45 -4.58 -16.73 -1.51
CA LEU A 45 -4.42 -17.51 -0.29
C LEU A 45 -5.52 -18.59 -0.17
N ALA A 46 -6.76 -18.27 -0.52
CA ALA A 46 -7.88 -19.21 -0.52
C ALA A 46 -7.68 -20.34 -1.55
N ILE A 47 -7.18 -20.01 -2.76
CA ILE A 47 -6.86 -21.01 -3.79
C ILE A 47 -5.73 -21.93 -3.32
N ALA A 48 -4.66 -21.38 -2.74
CA ALA A 48 -3.54 -22.16 -2.22
C ALA A 48 -3.96 -23.13 -1.11
N LEU A 49 -4.83 -22.68 -0.17
CA LEU A 49 -5.42 -23.54 0.86
C LEU A 49 -6.33 -24.61 0.25
N GLY A 50 -7.15 -24.24 -0.73
CA GLY A 50 -8.07 -25.15 -1.41
C GLY A 50 -7.33 -26.25 -2.19
N SER A 51 -6.25 -25.91 -2.90
CA SER A 51 -5.42 -26.90 -3.61
C SER A 51 -4.64 -27.83 -2.68
N ALA A 52 -4.32 -27.38 -1.47
CA ALA A 52 -3.65 -28.19 -0.45
C ALA A 52 -4.59 -29.13 0.33
N GLY A 53 -5.89 -29.16 -0.04
CA GLY A 53 -6.87 -30.05 0.61
C GLY A 53 -7.28 -29.58 2.00
N TYR A 54 -7.37 -28.27 2.24
CA TYR A 54 -7.84 -27.74 3.51
C TYR A 54 -9.23 -28.28 3.87
N VAL A 55 -9.31 -29.07 4.95
CA VAL A 55 -10.57 -29.55 5.54
C VAL A 55 -10.85 -28.76 6.81
N SER A 56 -11.92 -27.97 6.80
CA SER A 56 -12.42 -27.28 7.98
C SER A 56 -12.81 -28.29 9.07
N ASN A 57 -12.38 -28.08 10.32
CA ASN A 57 -12.72 -28.92 11.49
C ASN A 57 -12.20 -30.38 11.48
N ALA A 58 -11.17 -30.71 10.70
CA ALA A 58 -10.49 -32.02 10.76
C ALA A 58 -8.98 -31.88 11.07
N VAL A 59 -8.30 -32.99 11.36
CA VAL A 59 -6.84 -33.01 11.57
C VAL A 59 -6.15 -32.51 10.30
N GLN A 60 -5.53 -31.34 10.39
CA GLN A 60 -4.88 -30.67 9.25
C GLN A 60 -3.58 -31.38 8.87
N ASN A 61 -3.37 -31.55 7.56
CA ASN A 61 -2.14 -32.09 7.00
C ASN A 61 -0.96 -31.14 7.33
N PRO A 62 0.24 -31.63 7.69
CA PRO A 62 1.44 -30.80 7.87
C PRO A 62 1.71 -29.80 6.73
N GLU A 63 1.36 -30.14 5.49
CA GLU A 63 1.48 -29.22 4.34
C GLU A 63 0.59 -27.97 4.48
N VAL A 64 -0.65 -28.12 4.95
CA VAL A 64 -1.60 -27.02 5.14
C VAL A 64 -1.13 -26.08 6.27
N LEU A 65 -0.60 -26.66 7.35
CA LEU A 65 0.00 -25.89 8.46
C LEU A 65 1.20 -25.08 7.96
N ASN A 66 2.07 -25.69 7.15
CA ASN A 66 3.24 -25.00 6.63
C ASN A 66 2.86 -23.86 5.67
N ILE A 67 1.85 -24.06 4.82
CA ILE A 67 1.30 -23.01 3.95
C ILE A 67 0.72 -21.87 4.80
N MET A 68 -0.02 -22.17 5.88
CA MET A 68 -0.56 -21.15 6.77
C MET A 68 0.57 -20.35 7.45
N HIS A 69 1.61 -21.01 7.95
CA HIS A 69 2.78 -20.35 8.53
C HIS A 69 3.50 -19.44 7.52
N HIS A 70 3.73 -19.92 6.30
CA HIS A 70 4.36 -19.12 5.24
C HIS A 70 3.47 -17.97 4.77
N ALA A 71 2.15 -18.16 4.74
CA ALA A 71 1.20 -17.13 4.35
C ALA A 71 1.13 -15.97 5.37
N PHE A 72 1.28 -16.27 6.66
CA PHE A 72 1.28 -15.26 7.72
C PHE A 72 2.66 -14.66 8.02
N SER A 73 3.76 -15.30 7.59
CA SER A 73 5.13 -14.82 7.86
C SER A 73 5.84 -14.33 6.60
N THR A 74 5.95 -15.19 5.58
CA THR A 74 6.74 -14.91 4.38
C THR A 74 6.05 -13.91 3.46
N ILE A 75 4.73 -14.03 3.24
CA ILE A 75 4.00 -13.12 2.34
C ILE A 75 4.02 -11.67 2.85
N PRO A 76 3.66 -11.36 4.12
CA PRO A 76 3.82 -10.00 4.61
C PRO A 76 5.28 -9.57 4.62
N GLY A 77 6.23 -10.45 4.98
CA GLY A 77 7.66 -10.14 4.96
C GLY A 77 8.17 -9.66 3.60
N VAL A 78 7.80 -10.36 2.52
CA VAL A 78 8.16 -9.96 1.15
C VAL A 78 7.48 -8.65 0.76
N LEU A 79 6.20 -8.46 1.10
CA LEU A 79 5.49 -7.20 0.83
C LEU A 79 6.11 -6.01 1.56
N TRP A 80 6.60 -6.20 2.79
CA TRP A 80 7.35 -5.20 3.53
C TRP A 80 8.69 -4.88 2.89
N ILE A 81 9.43 -5.87 2.39
CA ILE A 81 10.69 -5.66 1.67
C ILE A 81 10.45 -4.89 0.37
N VAL A 82 9.41 -5.22 -0.39
CA VAL A 82 9.02 -4.48 -1.60
C VAL A 82 8.64 -3.04 -1.25
N THR A 83 7.90 -2.83 -0.16
CA THR A 83 7.55 -1.49 0.32
C THR A 83 8.80 -0.70 0.73
N ALA A 84 9.74 -1.33 1.42
CA ALA A 84 11.03 -0.73 1.77
C ALA A 84 11.85 -0.37 0.53
N GLY A 85 11.87 -1.23 -0.50
CA GLY A 85 12.51 -0.96 -1.79
C GLY A 85 11.88 0.24 -2.52
N CYS A 86 10.55 0.31 -2.56
CA CYS A 86 9.83 1.46 -3.09
C CYS A 86 10.11 2.74 -2.30
N LEU A 87 10.23 2.64 -0.97
CA LEU A 87 10.63 3.77 -0.11
C LEU A 87 12.07 4.22 -0.37
N CYS A 88 13.00 3.31 -0.70
CA CYS A 88 14.35 3.68 -1.12
C CYS A 88 14.37 4.43 -2.46
N PHE A 89 13.45 4.11 -3.38
CA PHE A 89 13.25 4.87 -4.62
C PHE A 89 12.42 6.13 -4.44
N TYR A 90 11.85 6.35 -3.24
CA TYR A 90 11.06 7.54 -2.93
C TYR A 90 11.98 8.76 -2.80
N LYS A 91 12.29 9.35 -3.95
CA LYS A 91 13.06 10.59 -4.13
C LYS A 91 12.29 11.85 -3.70
N LEU A 92 11.30 11.76 -2.82
CA LEU A 92 10.65 12.93 -2.23
C LEU A 92 11.58 13.51 -1.16
N ASN A 93 12.58 14.25 -1.62
CA ASN A 93 13.56 14.89 -0.77
C ASN A 93 12.83 15.93 0.09
N LYS A 94 12.99 15.90 1.43
CA LYS A 94 12.41 16.89 2.37
C LYS A 94 12.61 18.34 1.91
N LYS A 95 13.69 18.61 1.15
CA LYS A 95 13.98 19.90 0.53
C LYS A 95 12.96 20.32 -0.53
N GLN A 96 12.52 19.40 -1.39
CA GLN A 96 11.51 19.68 -2.42
C GLN A 96 10.13 19.89 -1.80
N TYR A 97 9.76 19.07 -0.80
CA TYR A 97 8.51 19.27 -0.05
C TYR A 97 8.46 20.65 0.62
N LYS A 98 9.56 21.07 1.28
CA LYS A 98 9.65 22.43 1.85
C LYS A 98 9.54 23.53 0.81
N GLN A 99 10.19 23.39 -0.36
CA GLN A 99 10.11 24.40 -1.42
C GLN A 99 8.68 24.54 -1.96
N ILE A 100 7.97 23.42 -2.14
CA ILE A 100 6.58 23.41 -2.63
C ILE A 100 5.64 24.08 -1.64
N MET A 101 5.81 23.80 -0.33
CA MET A 101 5.01 24.41 0.72
C MET A 101 5.23 25.93 0.79
N THR A 102 6.49 26.38 0.68
CA THR A 102 6.82 27.82 0.61
C THR A 102 6.25 28.50 -0.64
N ASP A 103 6.26 27.82 -1.79
CA ASP A 103 5.76 28.38 -3.05
C ASP A 103 4.22 28.44 -3.08
N LEU A 104 3.53 27.46 -2.46
CA LEU A 104 2.08 27.49 -2.24
C LEU A 104 1.65 28.57 -1.23
N GLU A 105 2.41 28.80 -0.15
CA GLU A 105 2.15 29.90 0.79
C GLU A 105 2.33 31.28 0.12
N ASN A 106 3.35 31.45 -0.71
CA ASN A 106 3.59 32.70 -1.42
C ASN A 106 2.54 32.98 -2.50
N LYS A 107 1.98 31.95 -3.16
CA LYS A 107 0.86 32.11 -4.11
C LYS A 107 -0.48 32.46 -3.47
N LYS A 108 -0.65 32.21 -2.16
CA LYS A 108 -1.87 32.52 -1.41
C LYS A 108 -1.87 33.94 -0.79
N LYS A 109 -0.76 34.66 -0.82
CA LYS A 109 -0.66 36.08 -0.48
C LYS A 109 -0.92 36.96 -1.70
#